data_AF-A0A9E1K7F7-F1
#
_entry.id   AF-A0A9E1K7F7-F1
#
_cell.length_a   1.000
_cell.length_b   1.000
_cell.length_c   1.000
_cell.angle_alpha   90.00
_cell.angle_beta   90.00
_cell.angle_gamma   90.00
#
_symmetry.space_group_name_H-M   'P 1'
#
loop_
_entity.id
_entity.type
_entity.pdbx_description
1 polymer ?
#
loop_
_entity_poly.entity_id
_entity_poly.type
_entity_poly.pdbx_seq_one_letter_code
_entity_poly.pdbx_strand_id
1 'polypeptide(L)'
;MTYGERYMIVITKNKSSVVLECPNLSLLNKWQSEAVMTGAVCKRIKIEEFYPTYRGYRYFDLRNPVTRETFSVNEVLEILDAPLEDHGEAEDLFGGNIFH
;
A
#
# COMPACT_ATOMS: atom_id res chain seq x y z
N MET A 1 -14.64 -20.43 -2.56
CA MET A 1 -14.42 -19.01 -2.23
C MET A 1 -14.89 -18.22 -3.44
N THR A 2 -16.06 -17.59 -3.37
CA THR A 2 -16.40 -16.57 -4.36
C THR A 2 -15.34 -15.48 -4.22
N TYR A 3 -14.49 -15.34 -5.24
CA TYR A 3 -13.57 -14.22 -5.34
C TYR A 3 -14.43 -12.97 -5.49
N GLY A 4 -14.90 -12.43 -4.36
CA GLY A 4 -15.55 -11.13 -4.32
C GLY A 4 -14.61 -10.11 -4.95
N GLU A 5 -15.17 -9.13 -5.64
CA GLU A 5 -14.39 -8.03 -6.21
C GLU A 5 -13.48 -7.45 -5.14
N ARG A 6 -12.17 -7.48 -5.39
CA ARG A 6 -11.18 -6.85 -4.51
C ARG A 6 -11.08 -5.39 -4.90
N TYR A 7 -11.33 -4.50 -3.94
CA TYR A 7 -11.27 -3.07 -4.15
C TYR A 7 -9.87 -2.59 -3.78
N MET A 8 -8.92 -2.65 -4.72
CA MET A 8 -7.54 -2.27 -4.47
C MET A 8 -7.19 -0.93 -5.14
N ILE A 9 -6.43 -0.09 -4.43
CA ILE A 9 -5.93 1.19 -4.93
C ILE A 9 -4.48 1.40 -4.53
N VAL A 10 -3.69 1.92 -5.45
CA VAL A 10 -2.35 2.42 -5.22
C VAL A 10 -2.43 3.93 -5.07
N ILE A 11 -1.89 4.45 -3.98
CA ILE A 11 -1.76 5.89 -3.73
C ILE A 11 -0.28 6.21 -3.76
N THR A 12 0.11 7.21 -4.56
CA THR A 12 1.49 7.64 -4.75
C THR A 12 1.62 9.12 -4.43
N LYS A 13 2.57 9.47 -3.57
CA LYS A 13 2.90 10.84 -3.21
C LYS A 13 4.42 10.93 -3.00
N ASN A 14 5.05 11.99 -3.51
CA ASN A 14 6.48 12.25 -3.33
C ASN A 14 7.41 11.06 -3.69
N LYS A 15 7.07 10.30 -4.75
CA LYS A 15 7.76 9.08 -5.23
C LYS A 15 7.61 7.84 -4.34
N SER A 16 6.91 7.93 -3.23
CA SER A 16 6.53 6.80 -2.39
C SER A 16 5.12 6.33 -2.76
N SER A 17 4.87 5.02 -2.65
CA SER A 17 3.57 4.41 -2.97
C SER A 17 3.11 3.44 -1.89
N VAL A 18 1.79 3.41 -1.65
CA VAL A 18 1.12 2.45 -0.76
C VAL A 18 0.00 1.76 -1.52
N VAL A 19 -0.25 0.50 -1.19
CA VAL A 19 -1.40 -0.27 -1.65
C VAL A 19 -2.43 -0.36 -0.52
N LEU A 20 -3.68 -0.04 -0.83
CA LEU A 20 -4.80 -0.23 0.08
C LEU A 20 -5.76 -1.27 -0.49
N GLU A 21 -6.21 -2.21 0.33
CA GLU A 21 -7.34 -3.09 0.00
C GLU A 21 -8.57 -2.70 0.82
N CYS A 22 -9.62 -2.26 0.14
CA CYS A 22 -10.88 -1.81 0.72
C CYS A 22 -11.94 -2.92 0.71
N PRO A 23 -12.90 -2.89 1.67
CA PRO A 23 -14.02 -3.83 1.73
C PRO A 23 -15.11 -3.55 0.69
N ASN A 24 -15.18 -2.32 0.17
CA ASN A 24 -16.18 -1.92 -0.82
C ASN A 24 -15.73 -0.71 -1.65
N LEU A 25 -16.43 -0.48 -2.76
CA LEU A 25 -16.17 0.62 -3.68
C LEU A 25 -16.40 2.00 -3.04
N SER A 26 -17.37 2.13 -2.14
CA SER A 26 -17.67 3.42 -1.48
C SER A 26 -16.48 3.91 -0.66
N LEU A 27 -15.88 3.03 0.15
CA LEU A 27 -14.70 3.37 0.93
C LEU A 27 -13.50 3.65 0.03
N LEU A 28 -13.31 2.85 -1.04
CA LEU A 28 -12.25 3.12 -2.01
C LEU A 28 -12.40 4.51 -2.64
N ASN A 29 -13.61 4.89 -3.07
CA ASN A 29 -13.88 6.20 -3.66
C ASN A 29 -13.60 7.33 -2.66
N LYS A 30 -13.97 7.15 -1.40
CA LYS A 30 -13.67 8.12 -0.33
C LYS A 30 -12.16 8.33 -0.18
N TRP A 31 -11.40 7.24 -0.01
CA TRP A 31 -9.94 7.28 0.12
C TRP A 31 -9.28 7.91 -1.11
N GLN A 32 -9.75 7.57 -2.31
CA GLN A 32 -9.25 8.15 -3.55
C GLN A 32 -9.46 9.67 -3.58
N SER A 33 -10.67 10.15 -3.29
CA SER A 33 -10.98 11.59 -3.30
C SER A 33 -10.16 12.36 -2.28
N GLU A 34 -10.08 11.86 -1.04
CA GLU A 34 -9.30 12.49 0.03
C GLU A 34 -7.81 12.55 -0.32
N ALA A 35 -7.23 11.45 -0.83
CA ALA A 35 -5.83 11.43 -1.23
C ALA A 35 -5.52 12.38 -2.40
N VAL A 36 -6.40 12.45 -3.41
CA VAL A 36 -6.24 13.39 -4.53
C VAL A 36 -6.28 14.85 -4.06
N MET A 37 -7.13 15.19 -3.07
CA MET A 37 -7.17 16.54 -2.49
C MET A 37 -5.85 16.96 -1.82
N THR A 38 -5.05 15.99 -1.37
CA THR A 38 -3.70 16.24 -0.81
C THR A 38 -2.58 16.26 -1.85
N GLY A 39 -2.92 16.16 -3.15
CA GLY A 39 -1.97 16.13 -4.26
C GLY A 39 -1.40 14.74 -4.57
N ALA A 40 -1.95 13.66 -3.99
CA ALA A 40 -1.52 12.31 -4.31
C ALA A 40 -2.11 11.81 -5.64
N VAL A 41 -1.38 10.94 -6.34
CA VAL A 41 -1.84 10.25 -7.53
C VAL A 41 -2.41 8.89 -7.13
N CYS A 42 -3.62 8.59 -7.58
CA CYS A 42 -4.32 7.34 -7.25
C CYS A 42 -4.57 6.48 -8.50
N LYS A 43 -4.26 5.18 -8.43
CA LYS A 43 -4.56 4.20 -9.47
C LYS A 43 -5.28 3.00 -8.87
N ARG A 44 -6.49 2.70 -9.35
CA ARG A 44 -7.16 1.43 -9.01
C ARG A 44 -6.43 0.29 -9.71
N ILE A 45 -6.25 -0.80 -9.00
CA ILE A 45 -5.55 -1.97 -9.52
C ILE A 45 -6.38 -3.23 -9.29
N LYS A 46 -6.16 -4.23 -10.11
CA LYS A 46 -6.67 -5.58 -9.84
C LYS A 46 -5.64 -6.42 -9.10
N ILE A 47 -6.07 -7.55 -8.54
CA ILE A 47 -5.18 -8.47 -7.84
C ILE A 47 -4.11 -9.06 -8.78
N GLU A 48 -4.42 -9.20 -10.06
CA GLU A 48 -3.48 -9.67 -11.08
C GLU A 48 -2.36 -8.65 -11.35
N GLU A 49 -2.60 -7.36 -11.12
CA GLU A 49 -1.57 -6.31 -11.20
C GLU A 49 -0.72 -6.21 -9.92
N PHE A 50 -1.29 -6.60 -8.78
CA PHE A 50 -0.63 -6.49 -7.47
C PHE A 50 0.66 -7.33 -7.38
N TYR A 51 0.56 -8.63 -7.65
CA TYR A 51 1.70 -9.53 -7.49
C TYR A 51 2.93 -9.19 -8.35
N PRO A 52 2.79 -8.89 -9.67
CA PRO A 52 3.95 -8.59 -10.50
C PRO A 52 4.51 -7.17 -10.27
N THR A 53 3.68 -6.20 -9.86
CA THR A 53 4.09 -4.77 -9.87
C THR A 53 4.26 -4.17 -8.48
N TYR A 54 3.40 -4.54 -7.55
CA TYR A 54 3.26 -3.85 -6.25
C TYR A 54 3.59 -4.74 -5.06
N ARG A 55 4.05 -5.97 -5.30
CA ARG A 55 4.53 -6.86 -4.23
C ARG A 55 5.73 -6.20 -3.53
N GLY A 56 5.68 -6.15 -2.20
CA GLY A 56 6.72 -5.52 -1.37
C GLY A 56 6.48 -4.03 -1.09
N TYR A 57 5.46 -3.41 -1.70
CA TYR A 57 5.05 -2.07 -1.34
C TYR A 57 4.37 -2.09 0.04
N ARG A 58 4.40 -0.95 0.73
CA ARG A 58 3.61 -0.77 1.97
C ARG A 58 2.15 -1.07 1.67
N TYR A 59 1.52 -1.83 2.55
CA TYR A 59 0.20 -2.40 2.31
C TYR A 59 -0.68 -2.24 3.56
N PHE A 60 -1.90 -1.73 3.38
CA PHE A 60 -2.89 -1.64 4.45
C PHE A 60 -4.16 -2.40 4.06
N ASP A 61 -4.56 -3.33 4.94
CA ASP A 61 -5.82 -4.06 4.79
C ASP A 61 -6.97 -3.31 5.48
N LEU A 62 -7.68 -2.46 4.75
CA LEU A 62 -8.84 -1.72 5.26
C LEU A 62 -10.11 -2.58 5.32
N ARG A 63 -10.05 -3.85 4.87
CA ARG A 63 -11.12 -4.83 5.15
C ARG A 63 -11.09 -5.23 6.61
N ASN A 64 -9.93 -5.17 7.25
CA ASN A 64 -9.82 -5.32 8.70
C ASN A 64 -10.36 -4.05 9.39
N PRO A 65 -11.43 -4.16 10.21
CA PRO A 65 -12.00 -3.00 10.90
C PRO A 65 -10.98 -2.30 11.82
N VAL A 66 -10.07 -3.05 12.45
CA VAL A 66 -9.03 -2.47 13.34
C VAL A 66 -8.14 -1.51 12.55
N THR A 67 -7.63 -1.95 11.39
CA THR A 67 -6.80 -1.10 10.53
C THR A 67 -7.57 0.12 10.03
N ARG A 68 -8.84 -0.06 9.66
CA ARG A 68 -9.70 1.03 9.17
C ARG A 68 -10.02 2.09 10.23
N GLU A 69 -10.14 1.70 11.48
CA GLU A 69 -10.39 2.61 12.61
C GLU A 69 -9.10 3.26 13.12
N THR A 70 -7.96 2.58 12.92
CA THR A 70 -6.64 3.06 13.35
C THR A 70 -6.07 4.11 12.41
N PHE A 71 -6.29 3.98 11.09
CA PHE A 71 -5.61 4.80 10.09
C PHE A 71 -6.58 5.66 9.28
N SER A 72 -6.31 6.95 9.24
CA SER A 72 -6.88 7.92 8.32
C SER A 72 -6.05 8.06 7.03
N VAL A 73 -6.62 8.69 6.01
CA VAL A 73 -5.91 9.00 4.75
C VAL A 73 -4.67 9.84 5.02
N ASN A 74 -4.79 10.86 5.87
CA ASN A 74 -3.68 11.76 6.18
C ASN A 74 -2.53 11.01 6.86
N GLU A 75 -2.81 10.15 7.84
CA GLU A 75 -1.76 9.35 8.52
C GLU A 75 -1.07 8.40 7.55
N VAL A 76 -1.81 7.74 6.65
CA VAL A 76 -1.21 6.88 5.62
C VAL A 76 -0.29 7.68 4.68
N LEU A 77 -0.69 8.90 4.32
CA LEU A 77 0.12 9.78 3.48
C LEU A 77 1.34 10.35 4.22
N GLU A 78 1.22 10.65 5.50
CA GLU A 78 2.35 11.05 6.34
C GLU A 78 3.36 9.91 6.48
N ILE A 79 2.89 8.67 6.64
CA ILE A 79 3.74 7.48 6.61
C ILE A 79 4.49 7.42 5.27
N LEU A 80 3.82 7.70 4.14
CA LEU A 80 4.47 7.74 2.82
C LEU A 80 5.54 8.81 2.67
N ASP A 81 5.35 9.96 3.31
CA ASP A 81 6.30 11.07 3.31
C ASP A 81 7.47 10.82 4.27
N ALA A 82 7.30 9.96 5.27
CA ALA A 82 8.40 9.51 6.11
C ALA A 82 9.39 8.68 5.30
N PRO A 83 10.70 9.03 5.29
CA PRO A 83 11.71 8.18 4.71
C PRO A 83 11.56 6.78 5.30
N LEU A 84 11.64 5.75 4.45
CA LEU A 84 11.95 4.43 4.97
C LEU A 84 13.26 4.63 5.73
N GLU A 85 13.24 4.52 7.06
CA GLU A 85 14.48 4.41 7.81
C GLU A 85 15.25 3.29 7.14
N ASP A 86 16.38 3.66 6.54
CA ASP A 86 17.28 2.74 5.91
C ASP A 86 17.87 1.94 7.07
N HIS A 87 17.21 0.86 7.47
CA HIS A 87 17.90 -0.24 8.13
C HIS A 87 18.77 -0.95 7.07
N GLY A 88 19.62 -0.17 6.41
CA GLY A 88 20.76 -0.65 5.65
C GLY A 88 21.81 -1.10 6.64
N GLU A 89 21.54 -2.20 7.36
CA GLU A 89 22.53 -3.15 7.89
C GLU A 89 21.83 -4.50 8.12
N ALA A 90 21.58 -5.23 7.03
CA ALA A 90 21.47 -6.68 7.07
C ALA A 90 22.01 -7.32 5.77
N GLU A 91 22.96 -6.67 5.09
CA GLU A 91 23.74 -7.32 4.02
C GLU A 91 24.87 -8.23 4.56
N ASP A 92 24.95 -8.49 5.87
CA ASP A 92 25.99 -9.36 6.46
C ASP A 92 25.47 -10.49 7.38
N LEU A 93 24.18 -10.84 7.34
CA LEU A 93 23.63 -11.92 8.21
C LEU A 93 23.10 -13.16 7.49
N PHE A 94 23.12 -13.20 6.16
CA PHE A 94 22.84 -14.43 5.41
C PHE A 94 23.92 -14.75 4.38
N GLY A 95 24.97 -15.41 4.89
CA GLY A 95 25.53 -16.61 4.27
C GLY A 95 26.29 -16.41 2.96
N GLY A 96 27.61 -16.42 3.08
CA GLY A 96 28.46 -16.83 1.96
C GLY A 96 28.04 -18.18 1.38
N ASN A 97 28.04 -18.27 0.04
CA ASN A 97 27.71 -19.41 -0.82
C ASN A 97 26.28 -19.94 -0.64
N ILE A 98 25.49 -20.21 -1.68
CA ILE A 98 25.63 -21.19 -2.79
C ILE A 98 24.60 -20.73 -3.86
N PHE A 99 24.88 -20.42 -5.13
CA PHE A 99 25.14 -21.31 -6.27
C PHE A 99 25.57 -20.47 -7.51
N HIS A 100 26.81 -20.63 -7.99
CA HIS A 100 27.20 -21.06 -9.36
C HIS A 100 28.72 -21.21 -9.40
#